data_AF-B0DS28-F1
#
_entry.id   AF-B0DS28-F1
#
_cell.length_a   1.000
_cell.length_b   1.000
_cell.length_c   1.000
_cell.angle_alpha   90.00
_cell.angle_beta   90.00
_cell.angle_gamma   90.00
#
_symmetry.space_group_name_H-M   'P 1'
#
loop_
_entity.id
_entity.type
_entity.pdbx_description
1 polymer ?
#
loop_
_entity_poly.entity_id
_entity_poly.type
_entity_poly.pdbx_seq_one_letter_code
_entity_poly.pdbx_strand_id
1 'polypeptide(L)'
;MPALEITPRAVDFRPALGHVNLMVDTFIANASVEDLRSIVRNLLATGPPGIAPAFTNSARSRLRQTSAKAMGSAFAFFEHQPHTGSITPTQHLYDTLTRARLLYGAGMGFSSLGLLASIVRATLGLQWEEDDEMEDILAIVDADIGQAIQSSKEEIDGGRVGDIASAREAVHDLRCAVNSSMADVEGWGGEFPFERASSSIQYWKV
;
A
#
# COMPACT_ATOMS: atom_id res chain seq x y z
N MET A 1 66.94 -24.97 -2.01
CA MET A 1 65.57 -25.07 -2.57
C MET A 1 64.70 -24.05 -1.82
N PRO A 2 64.34 -22.90 -2.42
CA PRO A 2 63.43 -21.96 -1.77
C PRO A 2 61.98 -22.45 -1.87
N ALA A 3 61.19 -22.20 -0.83
CA ALA A 3 59.79 -22.64 -0.70
C ALA A 3 58.84 -21.76 -1.54
N LEU A 4 57.82 -22.39 -2.12
CA LEU A 4 56.76 -21.74 -2.91
C LEU A 4 55.83 -20.92 -2.01
N GLU A 5 55.81 -19.60 -2.21
CA GLU A 5 54.82 -18.70 -1.63
C GLU A 5 53.47 -18.91 -2.33
N ILE A 6 52.46 -19.35 -1.57
CA ILE A 6 51.07 -19.45 -2.03
C ILE A 6 50.44 -18.09 -1.81
N THR A 7 50.26 -17.33 -2.89
CA THR A 7 49.43 -16.12 -2.87
C THR A 7 47.96 -16.51 -2.72
N PRO A 8 47.22 -15.98 -1.73
CA PRO A 8 45.81 -16.26 -1.57
C PRO A 8 45.03 -15.63 -2.73
N ARG A 9 44.36 -16.47 -3.52
CA ARG A 9 43.45 -16.03 -4.58
C ARG A 9 42.33 -15.19 -3.95
N ALA A 10 42.27 -13.92 -4.33
CA ALA A 10 41.10 -13.08 -4.06
C ALA A 10 39.87 -13.77 -4.68
N VAL A 11 38.89 -14.09 -3.85
CA VAL A 11 37.60 -14.62 -4.30
C VAL A 11 36.86 -13.46 -4.95
N ASP A 12 36.77 -13.50 -6.28
CA ASP A 12 35.96 -12.56 -7.06
C ASP A 12 34.48 -12.73 -6.70
N PHE A 13 33.99 -11.92 -5.76
CA PHE A 13 32.55 -11.70 -5.57
C PHE A 13 32.02 -10.78 -6.67
N ARG A 14 31.99 -11.28 -7.90
CA ARG A 14 31.09 -10.72 -8.92
C ARG A 14 29.74 -11.42 -8.75
N PRO A 15 28.63 -10.71 -8.48
CA PRO A 15 27.33 -11.32 -8.52
C PRO A 15 27.12 -11.89 -9.92
N ALA A 16 26.94 -13.21 -10.01
CA ALA A 16 26.60 -13.88 -11.26
C ALA A 16 25.16 -13.50 -11.64
N LEU A 17 24.96 -12.28 -12.13
CA LEU A 17 23.71 -11.74 -12.65
C LEU A 17 23.24 -12.43 -13.96
N GLY A 18 23.89 -13.52 -14.37
CA GLY A 18 23.62 -14.24 -15.62
C GLY A 18 23.28 -15.72 -15.50
N HIS A 19 23.44 -16.33 -14.31
CA HIS A 19 22.96 -17.70 -14.09
C HIS A 19 21.60 -17.62 -13.41
N VAL A 20 20.54 -17.77 -14.20
CA VAL A 20 19.19 -18.09 -13.70
C VAL A 20 19.35 -19.24 -12.72
N ASN A 21 19.00 -19.01 -11.45
CA ASN A 21 19.22 -19.99 -10.40
C ASN A 21 18.12 -21.04 -10.47
N LEU A 22 18.24 -21.94 -11.46
CA LEU A 22 17.22 -22.91 -11.83
C LEU A 22 16.67 -23.69 -10.61
N MET A 23 17.53 -24.01 -9.63
CA MET A 23 17.11 -24.69 -8.41
C MET A 23 16.22 -23.81 -7.52
N VAL A 24 16.61 -22.54 -7.32
CA VAL A 24 15.82 -21.58 -6.54
C VAL A 24 14.54 -21.22 -7.29
N ASP A 25 14.58 -21.03 -8.60
CA ASP A 25 13.40 -20.74 -9.41
C ASP A 25 12.41 -21.91 -9.41
N THR A 26 12.91 -23.15 -9.47
CA THR A 26 12.08 -24.35 -9.33
C THR A 26 11.44 -24.39 -7.95
N PHE A 27 12.18 -24.07 -6.88
CA PHE A 27 11.61 -23.98 -5.54
C PHE A 27 10.52 -22.89 -5.45
N ILE A 28 10.81 -21.66 -5.90
CA ILE A 28 9.87 -20.53 -5.85
C ILE A 28 8.59 -20.85 -6.63
N ALA A 29 8.69 -21.51 -7.79
CA ALA A 29 7.55 -21.86 -8.62
C ALA A 29 6.63 -22.92 -8.00
N ASN A 30 7.13 -23.72 -7.06
CA ASN A 30 6.39 -24.84 -6.46
C ASN A 30 6.08 -24.66 -4.97
N ALA A 31 6.74 -23.71 -4.29
CA ALA A 31 6.49 -23.40 -2.90
C ALA A 31 5.07 -22.84 -2.70
N SER A 32 4.41 -23.22 -1.61
CA SER A 32 3.12 -22.63 -1.27
C SER A 32 3.28 -21.15 -0.91
N VAL A 33 2.21 -20.37 -1.06
CA VAL A 33 2.24 -18.94 -0.68
C VAL A 33 2.56 -18.78 0.81
N GLU A 34 2.12 -19.72 1.66
CA GLU A 34 2.40 -19.65 3.09
C GLU A 34 3.86 -19.96 3.41
N ASP A 35 4.45 -20.96 2.74
CA ASP A 35 5.88 -21.25 2.88
C ASP A 35 6.72 -20.04 2.45
N LEU A 36 6.38 -19.42 1.31
CA LEU A 36 7.06 -18.22 0.84
C LEU A 36 6.95 -17.06 1.83
N ARG A 37 5.76 -16.82 2.41
CA ARG A 37 5.60 -15.78 3.45
C ARG A 37 6.43 -16.07 4.69
N SER A 38 6.42 -17.30 5.18
CA SER A 38 7.20 -17.72 6.35
C SER A 38 8.70 -17.54 6.13
N ILE A 39 9.20 -18.03 4.98
CA ILE A 39 10.61 -17.92 4.60
C ILE A 39 11.03 -16.46 4.45
N VAL A 40 10.23 -15.64 3.76
CA VAL A 40 10.54 -14.21 3.57
C VAL A 40 10.54 -13.47 4.91
N ARG A 41 9.55 -13.71 5.80
CA ARG A 41 9.53 -13.08 7.13
C ARG A 41 10.76 -13.47 7.94
N ASN A 42 11.13 -14.75 7.96
CA ASN A 42 12.33 -15.22 8.65
C ASN A 42 13.60 -14.57 8.06
N LEU A 43 13.72 -14.53 6.73
CA LEU A 43 14.84 -13.88 6.05
C LEU A 43 14.95 -12.39 6.38
N LEU A 44 13.82 -11.68 6.43
CA LEU A 44 13.79 -10.26 6.80
C LEU A 44 14.14 -10.04 8.28
N ALA A 45 13.78 -10.96 9.16
CA ALA A 45 14.01 -10.86 10.60
C ALA A 45 15.44 -11.24 11.02
N THR A 46 16.03 -12.28 10.41
CA THR A 46 17.33 -12.83 10.81
C THR A 46 18.43 -12.62 9.78
N GLY A 47 18.11 -12.03 8.63
CA GLY A 47 19.07 -11.79 7.55
C GLY A 47 20.13 -10.75 7.90
N PRO A 48 21.25 -10.72 7.17
CA PRO A 48 22.25 -9.68 7.34
C PRO A 48 21.67 -8.27 7.09
N PRO A 49 22.29 -7.22 7.68
CA PRO A 49 21.91 -5.84 7.42
C PRO A 49 21.85 -5.56 5.92
N GLY A 50 20.77 -4.91 5.46
CA GLY A 50 20.55 -4.56 4.06
C GLY A 50 19.55 -5.45 3.32
N ILE A 51 19.22 -6.65 3.81
CA ILE A 51 18.19 -7.50 3.19
C ILE A 51 16.82 -6.84 3.17
N ALA A 52 16.37 -6.26 4.28
CA ALA A 52 15.05 -5.63 4.35
C ALA A 52 14.94 -4.40 3.43
N PRO A 53 15.90 -3.45 3.42
CA PRO A 53 15.92 -2.38 2.43
C PRO A 53 15.93 -2.87 0.98
N ALA A 54 16.71 -3.92 0.66
CA ALA A 54 16.78 -4.49 -0.70
C ALA A 54 15.46 -5.14 -1.14
N PHE A 55 14.80 -5.87 -0.23
CA PHE A 55 13.47 -6.44 -0.46
C PHE A 55 12.45 -5.34 -0.74
N THR A 56 12.38 -4.32 0.13
CA THR A 56 11.43 -3.21 -0.01
C THR A 56 11.70 -2.39 -1.27
N ASN A 57 12.97 -2.16 -1.65
CA ASN A 57 13.33 -1.52 -2.92
C ASN A 57 12.82 -2.33 -4.13
N SER A 58 12.99 -3.66 -4.09
CA SER A 58 12.52 -4.56 -5.16
C SER A 58 10.98 -4.55 -5.26
N ALA A 59 10.29 -4.59 -4.11
CA ALA A 59 8.85 -4.47 -4.04
C ALA A 59 8.35 -3.15 -4.65
N ARG A 60 8.96 -2.01 -4.28
CA ARG A 60 8.63 -0.69 -4.85
C ARG A 60 8.84 -0.64 -6.36
N SER A 61 9.96 -1.17 -6.86
CA SER A 61 10.25 -1.26 -8.29
C SER A 61 9.15 -2.03 -9.04
N ARG A 62 8.76 -3.20 -8.52
CA ARG A 62 7.67 -4.01 -9.08
C ARG A 62 6.31 -3.31 -9.04
N LEU A 63 5.99 -2.63 -7.93
CA LEU A 63 4.73 -1.91 -7.79
C LEU A 63 4.64 -0.75 -8.78
N ARG A 64 5.71 0.03 -8.97
CA ARG A 64 5.76 1.11 -9.98
C ARG A 64 5.50 0.60 -11.40
N GLN A 65 6.10 -0.55 -11.76
CA GLN A 65 5.89 -1.16 -13.09
C GLN A 65 4.45 -1.65 -13.30
N THR A 66 3.83 -2.17 -12.25
CA THR A 66 2.44 -2.66 -12.32
C THR A 66 1.40 -1.54 -12.24
N SER A 67 1.72 -0.42 -11.59
CA SER A 67 0.83 0.76 -11.49
C SER A 67 0.47 1.32 -12.85
N ALA A 68 1.41 1.37 -13.80
CA ALA A 68 1.14 1.87 -15.16
C ALA A 68 0.10 1.05 -15.92
N LYS A 69 -0.13 -0.21 -15.51
CA LYS A 69 -1.03 -1.16 -16.20
C LYS A 69 -2.44 -1.19 -15.59
N ALA A 70 -2.62 -0.71 -14.36
CA ALA A 70 -3.88 -0.80 -13.61
C ALA A 70 -4.79 0.44 -13.74
N MET A 71 -4.34 1.48 -14.45
CA MET A 71 -5.00 2.80 -14.51
C MET A 71 -6.23 2.87 -15.44
N GLY A 72 -6.90 1.73 -15.66
CA GLY A 72 -8.04 1.62 -16.56
C GLY A 72 -9.20 0.95 -15.85
N SER A 73 -9.96 1.72 -15.08
CA SER A 73 -11.17 1.22 -14.44
C SER A 73 -12.06 2.37 -13.98
N ALA A 74 -13.06 2.74 -14.79
CA ALA A 74 -14.17 3.62 -14.42
C ALA A 74 -15.25 2.86 -13.61
N PHE A 75 -14.83 1.88 -12.80
CA PHE A 75 -15.74 1.00 -12.07
C PHE A 75 -16.08 1.62 -10.72
N ALA A 76 -17.36 1.56 -10.35
CA ALA A 76 -17.84 2.06 -9.07
C ALA A 76 -17.31 1.19 -7.92
N PHE A 77 -16.95 1.83 -6.80
CA PHE A 77 -16.57 1.13 -5.57
C PHE A 77 -17.79 0.59 -4.80
N PHE A 78 -18.96 1.16 -5.08
CA PHE A 78 -20.22 0.85 -4.41
C PHE A 78 -21.32 0.69 -5.46
N GLU A 79 -22.23 -0.23 -5.20
CA GLU A 79 -23.39 -0.49 -6.07
C GLU A 79 -24.68 -0.45 -5.25
N HIS A 80 -25.73 0.13 -5.83
CA HIS A 80 -27.07 0.07 -5.26
C HIS A 80 -27.70 -1.28 -5.55
N GLN A 81 -28.12 -1.97 -4.50
CA GLN A 81 -28.82 -3.23 -4.64
C GLN A 81 -30.30 -2.98 -5.01
N PRO A 82 -30.77 -3.42 -6.20
CA PRO A 82 -32.08 -3.00 -6.74
C PRO A 82 -33.29 -3.42 -5.90
N HIS A 83 -33.13 -4.41 -5.03
CA HIS A 83 -34.24 -5.03 -4.28
C HIS A 83 -34.36 -4.54 -2.84
N THR A 84 -33.25 -4.11 -2.24
CA THR A 84 -33.17 -3.70 -0.83
C THR A 84 -32.96 -2.20 -0.69
N GLY A 85 -32.50 -1.51 -1.75
CA GLY A 85 -32.08 -0.11 -1.68
C GLY A 85 -30.75 0.09 -0.94
N SER A 86 -30.18 -0.99 -0.38
CA SER A 86 -28.90 -0.99 0.32
C SER A 86 -27.74 -0.75 -0.64
N ILE A 87 -26.67 -0.19 -0.11
CA ILE A 87 -25.42 0.06 -0.80
C ILE A 87 -24.44 -1.04 -0.39
N THR A 88 -23.89 -1.74 -1.38
CA THR A 88 -22.94 -2.83 -1.12
C THR A 88 -21.58 -2.54 -1.74
N PRO A 89 -20.48 -2.90 -1.05
CA PRO A 89 -19.13 -2.77 -1.61
C PRO A 89 -18.92 -3.71 -2.81
N THR A 90 -18.24 -3.23 -3.85
CA THR A 90 -17.93 -4.05 -5.03
C THR A 90 -16.60 -4.77 -4.90
N GLN A 91 -16.36 -5.80 -5.72
CA GLN A 91 -15.04 -6.45 -5.80
C GLN A 91 -13.92 -5.44 -6.15
N HIS A 92 -14.25 -4.41 -6.93
CA HIS A 92 -13.30 -3.37 -7.30
C HIS A 92 -12.82 -2.55 -6.09
N LEU A 93 -13.66 -2.33 -5.08
CA LEU A 93 -13.26 -1.73 -3.81
C LEU A 93 -12.23 -2.60 -3.10
N TYR A 94 -12.51 -3.90 -2.95
CA TYR A 94 -11.60 -4.84 -2.28
C TYR A 94 -10.25 -4.97 -2.99
N ASP A 95 -10.24 -4.97 -4.32
CA ASP A 95 -9.01 -4.99 -5.12
C ASP A 95 -8.21 -3.69 -4.94
N THR A 96 -8.90 -2.55 -4.88
CA THR A 96 -8.27 -1.23 -4.68
C THR A 96 -7.72 -1.07 -3.27
N LEU A 97 -8.44 -1.55 -2.25
CA LEU A 97 -7.94 -1.63 -0.87
C LEU A 97 -6.70 -2.51 -0.81
N THR A 98 -6.75 -3.71 -1.40
CA THR A 98 -5.57 -4.60 -1.48
C THR A 98 -4.39 -3.88 -2.12
N ARG A 99 -4.62 -3.10 -3.18
CA ARG A 99 -3.57 -2.31 -3.82
C ARG A 99 -3.02 -1.20 -2.93
N ALA A 100 -3.88 -0.47 -2.21
CA ALA A 100 -3.46 0.53 -1.23
C ALA A 100 -2.54 -0.09 -0.17
N ARG A 101 -2.92 -1.24 0.39
CA ARG A 101 -2.12 -1.99 1.38
C ARG A 101 -0.76 -2.43 0.85
N LEU A 102 -0.70 -2.89 -0.40
CA LEU A 102 0.58 -3.19 -1.05
C LEU A 102 1.48 -1.95 -1.16
N LEU A 103 0.91 -0.78 -1.48
CA LEU A 103 1.67 0.47 -1.63
C LEU A 103 2.19 0.98 -0.28
N TYR A 104 1.32 1.17 0.71
CA TYR A 104 1.79 1.65 2.02
C TYR A 104 2.71 0.64 2.71
N GLY A 105 2.48 -0.67 2.52
CA GLY A 105 3.34 -1.73 3.06
C GLY A 105 4.72 -1.79 2.40
N ALA A 106 4.87 -1.26 1.19
CA ALA A 106 6.16 -1.10 0.51
C ALA A 106 6.83 0.26 0.78
N GLY A 107 6.26 1.10 1.66
CA GLY A 107 6.77 2.44 1.96
C GLY A 107 6.50 3.46 0.84
N MET A 108 5.41 3.28 0.08
CA MET A 108 4.90 4.22 -0.93
C MET A 108 3.58 4.85 -0.44
N GLY A 109 3.64 5.49 0.72
CA GLY A 109 2.46 6.02 1.42
C GLY A 109 1.67 7.00 0.56
N PHE A 110 2.33 7.96 -0.11
CA PHE A 110 1.63 8.98 -0.90
C PHE A 110 0.87 8.37 -2.10
N SER A 111 1.43 7.33 -2.72
CA SER A 111 0.72 6.59 -3.79
C SER A 111 -0.51 5.87 -3.24
N SER A 112 -0.46 5.38 -1.99
CA SER A 112 -1.61 4.77 -1.33
C SER A 112 -2.69 5.81 -0.99
N LEU A 113 -2.31 7.01 -0.53
CA LEU A 113 -3.28 8.07 -0.19
C LEU A 113 -4.17 8.42 -1.37
N GLY A 114 -3.63 8.48 -2.59
CA GLY A 114 -4.44 8.77 -3.79
C GLY A 114 -5.56 7.75 -4.05
N LEU A 115 -5.30 6.46 -3.81
CA LEU A 115 -6.33 5.41 -3.95
C LEU A 115 -7.39 5.52 -2.84
N LEU A 116 -6.95 5.75 -1.60
CA LEU A 116 -7.86 5.88 -0.46
C LEU A 116 -8.72 7.14 -0.59
N ALA A 117 -8.17 8.25 -1.07
CA ALA A 117 -8.93 9.46 -1.38
C ALA A 117 -10.01 9.21 -2.44
N SER A 118 -9.74 8.37 -3.45
CA SER A 118 -10.77 8.00 -4.43
C SER A 118 -11.90 7.17 -3.85
N ILE A 119 -11.60 6.29 -2.89
CA ILE A 119 -12.60 5.48 -2.20
C ILE A 119 -13.48 6.40 -1.34
N VAL A 120 -12.88 7.29 -0.55
CA VAL A 120 -13.60 8.28 0.26
C VAL A 120 -14.46 9.20 -0.62
N ARG A 121 -13.97 9.67 -1.77
CA ARG A 121 -14.79 10.48 -2.68
C ARG A 121 -15.99 9.71 -3.25
N ALA A 122 -15.89 8.39 -3.38
CA ALA A 122 -17.01 7.60 -3.89
C ALA A 122 -18.11 7.37 -2.85
N THR A 123 -17.92 7.75 -1.58
CA THR A 123 -18.98 7.71 -0.57
C THR A 123 -19.91 8.91 -0.63
N LEU A 124 -19.58 9.95 -1.42
CA LEU A 124 -20.39 11.17 -1.51
C LEU A 124 -21.77 10.88 -2.11
N GLY A 125 -22.82 11.31 -1.40
CA GLY A 125 -24.22 11.08 -1.75
C GLY A 125 -24.71 9.67 -1.40
N LEU A 126 -23.88 8.85 -0.73
CA LEU A 126 -24.27 7.55 -0.22
C LEU A 126 -24.71 7.68 1.24
N GLN A 127 -25.72 6.89 1.61
CA GLN A 127 -26.22 6.78 2.97
C GLN A 127 -26.09 5.32 3.40
N TRP A 128 -25.58 5.10 4.61
CA TRP A 128 -25.41 3.79 5.22
C TRP A 128 -26.03 3.80 6.61
N GLU A 129 -26.39 2.61 7.09
CA GLU A 129 -27.00 2.40 8.40
C GLU A 129 -25.95 1.86 9.38
N GLU A 130 -26.19 2.02 10.68
CA GLU A 130 -25.39 1.36 11.72
C GLU A 130 -25.50 -0.18 11.60
N ASP A 131 -24.41 -0.88 11.91
CA ASP A 131 -24.22 -2.33 11.83
C ASP A 131 -24.41 -2.94 10.42
N ASP A 132 -24.20 -2.15 9.35
CA ASP A 132 -24.23 -2.62 7.96
C ASP A 132 -22.84 -2.94 7.38
N GLU A 133 -22.81 -3.67 6.25
CA GLU A 133 -21.54 -4.02 5.57
C GLU A 133 -20.77 -2.78 5.10
N MET A 134 -21.48 -1.67 4.87
CA MET A 134 -20.90 -0.42 4.44
C MET A 134 -20.15 0.25 5.62
N GLU A 135 -20.72 0.30 6.81
CA GLU A 135 -20.04 0.81 8.01
C GLU A 135 -18.74 0.01 8.28
N ASP A 136 -18.82 -1.32 8.25
CA ASP A 136 -17.68 -2.21 8.45
C ASP A 136 -16.53 -1.92 7.49
N ILE A 137 -16.84 -1.75 6.19
CA ILE A 137 -15.80 -1.48 5.19
C ILE A 137 -15.25 -0.06 5.30
N LEU A 138 -16.06 0.93 5.71
CA LEU A 138 -15.60 2.30 5.93
C LEU A 138 -14.68 2.40 7.15
N ALA A 139 -14.95 1.66 8.22
CA ALA A 139 -14.05 1.54 9.37
C ALA A 139 -12.69 0.94 8.98
N ILE A 140 -12.70 -0.03 8.05
CA ILE A 140 -11.47 -0.59 7.46
C ILE A 140 -10.71 0.47 6.64
N VAL A 141 -11.42 1.26 5.83
CA VAL A 141 -10.83 2.36 5.04
C VAL A 141 -10.19 3.40 5.95
N ASP A 142 -10.85 3.79 7.04
CA ASP A 142 -10.33 4.73 8.04
C ASP A 142 -9.01 4.23 8.65
N ALA A 143 -8.97 2.94 9.03
CA ALA A 143 -7.76 2.30 9.54
C ALA A 143 -6.61 2.28 8.51
N ASP A 144 -6.93 1.96 7.24
CA ASP A 144 -5.94 1.95 6.15
C ASP A 144 -5.40 3.36 5.83
N ILE A 145 -6.22 4.42 5.96
CA ILE A 145 -5.76 5.80 5.84
C ILE A 145 -4.71 6.12 6.91
N GLY A 146 -4.95 5.70 8.16
CA GLY A 146 -3.98 5.86 9.24
C GLY A 146 -2.63 5.21 8.92
N GLN A 147 -2.64 3.98 8.39
CA GLN A 147 -1.42 3.27 7.98
C GLN A 147 -0.73 3.95 6.79
N ALA A 148 -1.49 4.44 5.82
CA ALA A 148 -0.94 5.16 4.67
C ALA A 148 -0.28 6.48 5.09
N ILE A 149 -0.88 7.24 6.01
CA ILE A 149 -0.30 8.47 6.58
C ILE A 149 1.02 8.15 7.30
N GLN A 150 1.05 7.09 8.10
CA GLN A 150 2.27 6.68 8.80
C GLN A 150 3.38 6.30 7.79
N SER A 151 3.04 5.51 6.77
CA SER A 151 3.96 5.15 5.69
C SER A 151 4.48 6.38 4.93
N SER A 152 3.64 7.40 4.69
CA SER A 152 4.04 8.65 4.06
C SER A 152 5.04 9.45 4.90
N LYS A 153 4.89 9.47 6.23
CA LYS A 153 5.87 10.11 7.13
C LYS A 153 7.23 9.43 7.02
N GLU A 154 7.24 8.10 7.07
CA GLU A 154 8.48 7.32 6.91
C GLU A 154 9.09 7.46 5.50
N GLU A 155 8.26 7.71 4.48
CA GLU A 155 8.71 8.01 3.11
C GLU A 155 9.45 9.35 3.04
N ILE A 156 8.96 10.38 3.75
CA ILE A 156 9.65 11.67 3.91
C ILE A 156 10.95 11.48 4.70
N ASP A 157 10.87 10.86 5.88
CA ASP A 157 12.01 10.73 6.81
C ASP A 157 13.17 9.94 6.17
N GLY A 158 12.83 8.97 5.32
CA GLY A 158 13.83 8.22 4.56
C GLY A 158 14.33 8.89 3.28
N GLY A 159 13.94 10.15 3.01
CA GLY A 159 14.37 10.90 1.83
C GLY A 159 13.94 10.28 0.51
N ARG A 160 12.82 9.55 0.49
CA ARG A 160 12.36 8.77 -0.68
C ARG A 160 11.36 9.52 -1.56
N VAL A 161 10.88 10.68 -1.09
CA VAL A 161 9.95 11.53 -1.83
C VAL A 161 10.71 12.24 -2.95
N GLY A 162 10.45 11.83 -4.20
CA GLY A 162 11.07 12.44 -5.38
C GLY A 162 10.48 13.80 -5.75
N ASP A 163 9.20 14.02 -5.43
CA ASP A 163 8.50 15.29 -5.67
C ASP A 163 7.63 15.66 -4.47
N ILE A 164 8.05 16.69 -3.74
CA ILE A 164 7.34 17.21 -2.57
C ILE A 164 6.01 17.88 -2.97
N ALA A 165 5.90 18.44 -4.19
CA ALA A 165 4.67 19.05 -4.65
C ALA A 165 3.58 17.99 -4.83
N SER A 166 3.88 16.90 -5.54
CA SER A 166 2.97 15.74 -5.66
C SER A 166 2.61 15.14 -4.30
N ALA A 167 3.57 15.08 -3.36
CA ALA A 167 3.30 14.58 -2.01
C ALA A 167 2.28 15.47 -1.27
N ARG A 168 2.45 16.80 -1.33
CA ARG A 168 1.50 17.76 -0.74
C ARG A 168 0.14 17.70 -1.40
N GLU A 169 0.11 17.54 -2.72
CA GLU A 169 -1.13 17.38 -3.47
C GLU A 169 -1.91 16.14 -3.03
N ALA A 170 -1.24 14.98 -2.88
CA ALA A 170 -1.89 13.76 -2.38
C ALA A 170 -2.48 13.93 -0.98
N VAL A 171 -1.79 14.65 -0.09
CA VAL A 171 -2.31 14.96 1.26
C VAL A 171 -3.49 15.93 1.20
N HIS A 172 -3.39 16.95 0.34
CA HIS A 172 -4.46 17.92 0.14
C HIS A 172 -5.72 17.26 -0.44
N ASP A 173 -5.56 16.40 -1.44
CA ASP A 173 -6.65 15.66 -2.08
C ASP A 173 -7.36 14.75 -1.07
N LEU A 174 -6.61 13.98 -0.27
CA LEU A 174 -7.21 13.18 0.80
C LEU A 174 -7.96 14.06 1.82
N ARG A 175 -7.37 15.19 2.23
CA ARG A 175 -8.03 16.15 3.15
C ARG A 175 -9.35 16.66 2.56
N CYS A 176 -9.36 17.03 1.29
CA CYS A 176 -10.57 17.47 0.60
C CYS A 176 -11.61 16.35 0.52
N ALA A 177 -11.21 15.12 0.22
CA ALA A 177 -12.11 13.96 0.19
C ALA A 177 -12.79 13.72 1.55
N VAL A 178 -11.99 13.67 2.62
CA VAL A 178 -12.46 13.43 4.00
C VAL A 178 -13.38 14.57 4.46
N ASN A 179 -13.03 15.82 4.20
CA ASN A 179 -13.86 16.97 4.57
C ASN A 179 -15.17 17.02 3.79
N SER A 180 -15.16 16.69 2.49
CA SER A 180 -16.39 16.61 1.69
C SER A 180 -17.30 15.49 2.19
N SER A 181 -16.73 14.33 2.54
CA SER A 181 -17.50 13.23 3.12
C SER A 181 -18.08 13.61 4.49
N MET A 182 -17.33 14.31 5.33
CA MET A 182 -17.83 14.82 6.62
C MET A 182 -19.03 15.74 6.42
N ALA A 183 -18.93 16.73 5.54
CA ALA A 183 -20.02 17.66 5.27
C ALA A 183 -21.26 16.97 4.66
N ASP A 184 -21.05 15.94 3.83
CA ASP A 184 -22.14 15.14 3.24
C ASP A 184 -22.88 14.33 4.31
N VAL A 185 -22.14 13.64 5.19
CA VAL A 185 -22.69 12.87 6.32
C VAL A 185 -23.44 13.75 7.31
N GLU A 186 -22.89 14.92 7.65
CA GLU A 186 -23.60 15.93 8.46
C GLU A 186 -24.91 16.39 7.80
N GLY A 187 -24.95 16.44 6.46
CA GLY A 187 -26.11 16.88 5.70
C GLY A 187 -27.31 15.94 5.80
N TRP A 188 -27.08 14.63 5.87
CA TRP A 188 -28.14 13.63 6.06
C TRP A 188 -28.29 13.13 7.50
N GLY A 189 -27.38 13.51 8.40
CA GLY A 189 -27.47 13.23 9.84
C GLY A 189 -26.92 11.88 10.26
N GLY A 190 -25.97 11.33 9.50
CA GLY A 190 -25.33 10.05 9.80
C GLY A 190 -24.14 10.13 10.75
N GLU A 191 -23.59 8.97 11.10
CA GLU A 191 -22.31 8.87 11.81
C GLU A 191 -21.13 8.93 10.83
N PHE A 192 -20.15 9.78 11.13
CA PHE A 192 -19.00 10.01 10.26
C PHE A 192 -17.94 8.90 10.45
N PRO A 193 -17.62 8.11 9.42
CA PRO A 193 -16.83 6.88 9.59
C PRO A 193 -15.31 7.13 9.57
N PHE A 194 -14.85 8.34 9.21
CA PHE A 194 -13.42 8.63 9.01
C PHE A 194 -12.82 9.51 10.11
N GLU A 195 -13.26 9.33 11.37
CA GLU A 195 -12.83 10.17 12.49
C GLU A 195 -11.32 10.13 12.74
N ARG A 196 -10.71 8.93 12.67
CA ARG A 196 -9.27 8.77 12.95
C ARG A 196 -8.44 9.34 11.81
N ALA A 197 -8.86 9.15 10.57
CA ALA A 197 -8.27 9.77 9.40
C ALA A 197 -8.33 11.30 9.49
N SER A 198 -9.50 11.86 9.78
CA SER A 198 -9.70 13.32 9.94
C SER A 198 -8.77 13.90 11.00
N SER A 199 -8.74 13.28 12.18
CA SER A 199 -7.84 13.65 13.27
C SER A 199 -6.37 13.58 12.82
N SER A 200 -5.97 12.47 12.19
CA SER A 200 -4.59 12.25 11.73
C SER A 200 -4.14 13.29 10.69
N ILE A 201 -5.02 13.66 9.76
CA ILE A 201 -4.77 14.64 8.70
C ILE A 201 -4.66 16.06 9.27
N GLN A 202 -5.42 16.38 10.32
CA GLN A 202 -5.40 17.70 10.97
C GLN A 202 -4.06 17.98 11.64
N TYR A 203 -3.48 16.98 12.31
CA TYR A 203 -2.20 17.12 13.01
C TYR A 203 -0.98 16.89 12.10
N TRP A 204 -1.18 16.34 10.91
CA TRP A 204 -0.09 16.10 9.97
C TRP A 204 0.20 17.34 9.09
N LYS A 205 1.36 17.95 9.31
CA LYS A 205 1.90 19.05 8.50
C LYS A 205 3.00 18.51 7.58
N VAL A 206 2.83 18.71 6.26
CA VAL A 206 3.76 18.36 5.16
C VAL A 206 4.11 19.61 4.35
#